data_AF-A0A673IQJ7-F1
#
_entry.id   AF-A0A673IQJ7-F1
#
_cell.length_a   1.000
_cell.length_b   1.000
_cell.length_c   1.000
_cell.angle_alpha   90.00
_cell.angle_beta   90.00
_cell.angle_gamma   90.00
#
_symmetry.space_group_name_H-M   'P 1'
#
loop_
_entity.id
_entity.type
_entity.pdbx_description
1 polymer ?
#
loop_
_entity_poly.entity_id
_entity_poly.type
_entity_poly.pdbx_seq_one_letter_code
_entity_poly.pdbx_strand_id
1 'polypeptide(L)'
;MAVWIQAQQLQGDALHQMQSLYGQHFPIEVRHYLSQWIEGQLWDAIDLENPQEELKAKRLLDSLIQELQKKAEHQVGEDGFLLKIKLGHYASQLKSTYDRCPLELVRCIKHILYTEQRLVREATNSSSPVGSLMDSMSQKYHQINQAFEELRVLTQDTENDLRKLQHNQEYFIIQYQESLRIQAQLSSLATLPPADRQLREPSLLSKRATVEAWLTREANTLQKYRLGLAEKHQKTLALLRKQQTVILDDELIQWKRRQQLAGNGGPPEGGLDILQSWCEKLAETIWQNRQQIRRAEHLRQQLPIPGPIEELLTELNSTITDIISTLVTSTFIIEKQPPQVLKTQTKFAATVRLLVGGKLNVHMNPPQVKATIISEQQAKALLKNENTRKL
;
A
#
# COMPACT_ATOMS: atom_id res chain seq x y z
N MET A 1 4.10 32.08 -20.42
CA MET A 1 4.39 30.65 -20.22
C MET A 1 3.70 29.89 -21.33
N ALA A 2 4.36 28.89 -21.93
CA ALA A 2 3.76 28.14 -23.03
C ALA A 2 2.49 27.41 -22.55
N VAL A 3 1.42 27.46 -23.35
CA VAL A 3 0.15 26.74 -23.08
C VAL A 3 0.42 25.25 -22.89
N TRP A 4 1.44 24.72 -23.58
CA TRP A 4 1.90 23.35 -23.41
C TRP A 4 2.22 22.96 -21.98
N ILE A 5 2.87 23.83 -21.20
CA ILE A 5 3.24 23.54 -19.81
C ILE A 5 1.99 23.34 -18.95
N GLN A 6 0.94 24.11 -19.22
CA GLN A 6 -0.35 23.97 -18.53
C GLN A 6 -1.10 22.72 -19.03
N ALA A 7 -1.04 22.42 -20.32
CA ALA A 7 -1.64 21.20 -20.89
C ALA A 7 -1.01 19.92 -20.31
N GLN A 8 0.30 19.93 -20.02
CA GLN A 8 0.99 18.81 -19.36
C GLN A 8 0.51 18.53 -17.93
N GLN A 9 -0.18 19.48 -17.30
CA GLN A 9 -0.73 19.34 -15.95
C GLN A 9 -2.17 18.81 -15.96
N LEU A 10 -2.80 18.62 -17.13
CA LEU A 10 -4.13 18.03 -17.24
C LEU A 10 -4.14 16.60 -16.71
N GLN A 11 -5.26 16.19 -16.10
CA GLN A 11 -5.47 14.86 -15.51
C GLN A 11 -6.83 14.28 -15.93
N GLY A 12 -7.01 12.98 -15.75
CA GLY A 12 -8.28 12.29 -16.03
C GLY A 12 -8.73 12.40 -17.49
N ASP A 13 -10.04 12.61 -17.69
CA ASP A 13 -10.65 12.68 -19.02
C ASP A 13 -10.06 13.81 -19.89
N ALA A 14 -9.67 14.94 -19.28
CA ALA A 14 -9.05 16.04 -20.00
C ALA A 14 -7.68 15.65 -20.56
N LEU A 15 -6.90 14.84 -19.82
CA LEU A 15 -5.62 14.30 -20.30
C LEU A 15 -5.84 13.28 -21.43
N HIS A 16 -6.85 12.40 -21.31
CA HIS A 16 -7.17 11.44 -22.36
C HIS A 16 -7.64 12.12 -23.65
N GLN A 17 -8.48 13.15 -23.53
CA GLN A 17 -8.88 13.98 -24.68
C GLN A 17 -7.67 14.67 -25.30
N MET A 18 -6.77 15.27 -24.50
CA MET A 18 -5.53 15.85 -25.00
C MET A 18 -4.67 14.82 -25.73
N GLN A 19 -4.47 13.63 -25.17
CA GLN A 19 -3.66 12.57 -25.79
C GLN A 19 -4.24 12.11 -27.13
N SER A 20 -5.58 12.06 -27.25
CA SER A 20 -6.26 11.67 -28.50
C SER A 20 -6.05 12.63 -29.66
N LEU A 21 -5.59 13.87 -29.39
CA LEU A 21 -5.28 14.86 -30.43
C LEU A 21 -4.03 14.51 -31.23
N TYR A 22 -3.15 13.66 -30.69
CA TYR A 22 -1.87 13.32 -31.31
C TYR A 22 -1.87 11.90 -31.86
N GLY A 23 -1.15 11.72 -32.96
CA GLY A 23 -1.08 10.45 -33.66
C GLY A 23 -0.14 10.55 -34.84
N GLN A 24 -0.35 9.72 -35.86
CA GLN A 24 0.48 9.75 -37.07
C GLN A 24 0.33 11.06 -37.86
N HIS A 25 -0.81 11.75 -37.76
CA HIS A 25 -1.05 13.03 -38.39
C HIS A 25 -0.24 14.17 -37.75
N PHE A 26 -0.04 14.13 -36.43
CA PHE A 26 0.80 15.08 -35.72
C PHE A 26 1.36 14.46 -34.43
N PRO A 27 2.65 14.06 -34.41
CA PRO A 27 3.25 13.40 -33.25
C PRO A 27 3.33 14.32 -32.02
N ILE A 28 3.00 13.79 -30.84
CA ILE A 28 3.03 14.55 -29.58
C ILE A 28 4.44 15.05 -29.24
N GLU A 29 5.48 14.34 -29.67
CA GLU A 29 6.86 14.75 -29.49
C GLU A 29 7.20 16.02 -30.28
N VAL A 30 6.63 16.20 -31.48
CA VAL A 30 6.79 17.45 -32.24
C VAL A 30 6.15 18.61 -31.47
N ARG A 31 4.94 18.40 -30.93
CA ARG A 31 4.26 19.38 -30.06
C ARG A 31 5.09 19.71 -28.82
N HIS A 32 5.68 18.70 -28.18
CA HIS A 32 6.47 18.84 -26.96
C HIS A 32 7.77 19.61 -27.20
N TYR A 33 8.58 19.15 -28.15
CA TYR A 33 9.90 19.70 -28.39
C TYR A 33 9.85 21.06 -29.09
N LEU A 34 8.89 21.34 -29.96
CA LEU A 34 8.76 22.64 -30.61
C LEU A 34 7.65 23.52 -30.04
N SER A 35 7.23 23.26 -28.80
CA SER A 35 6.10 23.94 -28.15
C SER A 35 6.16 25.47 -28.24
N GLN A 36 7.32 26.06 -27.91
CA GLN A 36 7.51 27.51 -27.97
C GLN A 36 7.44 28.08 -29.40
N TRP A 37 8.02 27.37 -30.37
CA TRP A 37 8.02 27.81 -31.76
C TRP A 37 6.62 27.73 -32.36
N ILE A 38 5.92 26.61 -32.12
CA ILE A 38 4.55 26.38 -32.60
C ILE A 38 3.61 27.44 -32.02
N GLU A 39 3.66 27.71 -30.73
CA GLU A 39 2.80 28.71 -30.09
C GLU A 39 3.14 30.15 -30.50
N GLY A 40 4.36 30.39 -31.02
CA GLY A 40 4.80 31.70 -31.49
C GLY A 40 4.34 32.06 -32.92
N GLN A 41 3.74 31.13 -33.67
CA GLN A 41 3.28 31.41 -35.04
C GLN A 41 1.85 31.97 -35.06
N LEU A 42 1.56 32.83 -36.05
CA LEU A 42 0.24 33.42 -36.26
C LEU A 42 -0.67 32.50 -37.08
N TRP A 43 -0.98 31.30 -36.56
CA TRP A 43 -1.84 30.32 -37.25
C TRP A 43 -3.24 30.88 -37.57
N ASP A 44 -3.76 31.77 -36.72
CA ASP A 44 -5.09 32.38 -36.89
C ASP A 44 -5.15 33.42 -38.02
N ALA A 45 -4.00 33.96 -38.42
CA ALA A 45 -3.92 34.92 -39.53
C ALA A 45 -3.99 34.26 -40.91
N ILE A 46 -3.94 32.93 -40.98
CA ILE A 46 -4.08 32.17 -42.22
C ILE A 46 -5.55 31.80 -42.43
N ASP A 47 -6.11 32.31 -43.52
CA ASP A 47 -7.43 31.96 -43.99
C ASP A 47 -7.38 30.61 -44.74
N LEU A 48 -8.10 29.61 -44.22
CA LEU A 48 -8.13 28.26 -44.77
C LEU A 48 -9.02 28.15 -46.02
N GLU A 49 -9.87 29.14 -46.28
CA GLU A 49 -10.78 29.16 -47.44
C GLU A 49 -10.18 29.91 -48.63
N ASN A 50 -9.05 30.59 -48.44
CA ASN A 50 -8.36 31.34 -49.48
C ASN A 50 -7.17 30.54 -50.06
N PRO A 51 -7.24 30.04 -51.31
CA PRO A 51 -6.15 29.30 -51.93
C PRO A 51 -4.85 30.11 -52.08
N GLN A 52 -4.92 31.45 -52.07
CA GLN A 52 -3.74 32.31 -52.16
C GLN A 52 -2.85 32.27 -50.89
N GLU A 53 -3.39 31.77 -49.77
CA GLU A 53 -2.68 31.60 -48.50
C GLU A 53 -1.83 30.31 -48.47
N GLU A 54 -1.97 29.43 -49.46
CA GLU A 54 -1.24 28.15 -49.52
C GLU A 54 0.28 28.34 -49.50
N LEU A 55 0.79 29.40 -50.13
CA LEU A 55 2.21 29.77 -50.10
C LEU A 55 2.69 30.11 -48.68
N LYS A 56 1.85 30.73 -47.85
CA LYS A 56 2.18 31.02 -46.45
C LYS A 56 2.18 29.75 -45.60
N ALA A 57 1.18 28.89 -45.82
CA ALA A 57 1.12 27.58 -45.17
C ALA A 57 2.32 26.69 -45.53
N LYS A 58 2.77 26.74 -46.80
CA LYS A 58 3.97 26.04 -47.26
C LYS A 58 5.24 26.52 -46.54
N ARG A 59 5.41 27.85 -46.41
CA ARG A 59 6.53 28.42 -45.66
C ARG A 59 6.53 27.99 -44.20
N LEU A 60 5.35 27.88 -43.56
CA LEU A 60 5.27 27.40 -42.17
C LEU A 60 5.63 25.91 -42.06
N LEU A 61 5.21 25.08 -43.01
CA LEU A 61 5.62 23.67 -43.07
C LEU A 61 7.14 23.54 -43.21
N ASP A 62 7.74 24.26 -44.15
CA ASP A 62 9.20 24.24 -44.37
C ASP A 62 9.96 24.74 -43.13
N SER A 63 9.45 25.79 -42.47
CA SER A 63 10.04 26.33 -41.24
C SER A 63 9.93 25.34 -40.06
N LEU A 64 8.80 24.64 -39.93
CA LEU A 64 8.61 23.59 -38.91
C LEU A 64 9.60 22.44 -39.10
N ILE A 65 9.79 21.99 -40.35
CA ILE A 65 10.74 20.94 -40.72
C ILE A 65 12.18 21.40 -40.37
N GLN A 66 12.51 22.64 -40.70
CA GLN A 66 13.83 23.20 -40.41
C GLN A 66 14.11 23.27 -38.90
N GLU A 67 13.13 23.68 -38.09
CA GLU A 67 13.27 23.70 -36.63
C GLU A 67 13.41 22.30 -36.03
N LEU A 68 12.71 21.29 -36.58
CA LEU A 68 12.91 19.89 -36.16
C LEU A 68 14.32 19.39 -36.49
N GLN A 69 14.81 19.68 -37.70
CA GLN A 69 16.15 19.29 -38.13
C GLN A 69 17.22 19.97 -37.29
N LYS A 70 17.11 21.29 -37.08
CA LYS A 70 17.99 22.05 -36.20
C LYS A 70 17.97 21.46 -34.79
N LYS A 71 16.80 21.16 -34.23
CA LYS A 71 16.70 20.58 -32.89
C LYS A 71 17.29 19.17 -32.79
N ALA A 72 17.22 18.39 -33.87
CA ALA A 72 17.86 17.08 -33.98
C ALA A 72 19.40 17.20 -34.02
N GLU A 73 19.94 18.16 -34.78
CA GLU A 73 21.38 18.40 -34.91
C GLU A 73 22.03 18.85 -33.60
N HIS A 74 21.29 19.57 -32.75
CA HIS A 74 21.76 20.02 -31.44
C HIS A 74 21.74 18.93 -30.35
N GLN A 75 21.23 17.72 -30.63
CA GLN A 75 21.30 16.61 -29.67
C GLN A 75 22.69 15.95 -29.70
N VAL A 76 23.34 15.87 -28.53
CA VAL A 76 24.67 15.27 -28.34
C VAL A 76 24.63 14.29 -27.15
N GLY A 77 25.45 13.24 -27.18
CA GLY A 77 25.53 12.21 -26.14
C GLY A 77 24.67 10.96 -26.40
N GLU A 78 24.84 9.92 -25.58
CA GLU A 78 24.14 8.63 -25.74
C GLU A 78 22.60 8.78 -25.63
N ASP A 79 22.12 9.61 -24.71
CA ASP A 79 20.68 9.90 -24.55
C ASP A 79 20.10 10.75 -25.69
N GLY A 80 20.92 11.58 -26.33
CA GLY A 80 20.53 12.45 -27.45
C GLY A 80 20.44 11.74 -28.80
N PHE A 81 21.09 10.58 -28.95
CA PHE A 81 21.13 9.83 -30.20
C PHE A 81 19.75 9.36 -30.66
N LEU A 82 18.97 8.75 -29.76
CA LEU A 82 17.63 8.26 -30.08
C LEU A 82 16.68 9.43 -30.45
N LEU A 83 16.79 10.54 -29.72
CA LEU A 83 15.97 11.72 -29.97
C LEU A 83 16.28 12.34 -31.33
N LYS A 84 17.56 12.41 -31.71
CA LYS A 84 18.01 12.88 -33.04
C LYS A 84 17.37 12.08 -34.18
N ILE A 85 17.38 10.74 -34.08
CA ILE A 85 16.76 9.86 -35.08
C ILE A 85 15.25 10.11 -35.16
N LYS A 86 14.56 10.16 -34.01
CA LYS A 86 13.10 10.40 -33.96
C LYS A 86 12.71 11.75 -34.56
N LEU A 87 13.40 12.83 -34.21
CA LEU A 87 13.12 14.16 -34.75
C LEU A 87 13.36 14.23 -36.27
N GLY A 88 14.41 13.58 -36.77
CA GLY A 88 14.66 13.47 -38.21
C GLY A 88 13.57 12.67 -38.94
N HIS A 89 13.07 11.59 -38.32
CA HIS A 89 11.94 10.83 -38.84
C HIS A 89 10.66 11.68 -38.89
N TYR A 90 10.34 12.39 -37.81
CA TYR A 90 9.16 13.27 -37.77
C TYR A 90 9.23 14.41 -38.79
N ALA A 91 10.41 14.99 -39.02
CA ALA A 91 10.60 15.99 -40.07
C ALA A 91 10.25 15.42 -41.46
N SER A 92 10.68 14.19 -41.75
CA SER A 92 10.43 13.51 -43.01
C SER A 92 8.95 13.09 -43.15
N GLN A 93 8.35 12.61 -42.06
CA GLN A 93 6.95 12.22 -41.98
C GLN A 93 6.01 13.41 -42.20
N LEU A 94 6.24 14.53 -41.49
CA LEU A 94 5.42 15.74 -41.65
C LEU A 94 5.55 16.33 -43.05
N LYS A 95 6.77 16.33 -43.62
CA LYS A 95 6.96 16.69 -45.03
C LYS A 95 6.11 15.79 -45.91
N SER A 96 6.27 14.48 -45.85
CA SER A 96 5.49 13.55 -46.70
C SER A 96 3.97 13.69 -46.53
N THR A 97 3.51 14.03 -45.33
CA THR A 97 2.07 14.11 -45.01
C THR A 97 1.44 15.40 -45.53
N TYR A 98 2.13 16.54 -45.41
CA TYR A 98 1.54 17.86 -45.67
C TYR A 98 2.12 18.58 -46.89
N ASP A 99 3.16 18.06 -47.56
CA ASP A 99 3.84 18.72 -48.68
C ASP A 99 2.89 19.08 -49.84
N ARG A 100 1.91 18.19 -50.09
CA ARG A 100 0.89 18.32 -51.14
C ARG A 100 -0.31 19.18 -50.74
N CYS A 101 -0.53 19.38 -49.44
CA CYS A 101 -1.63 20.20 -48.94
C CYS A 101 -1.24 20.88 -47.61
N PRO A 102 -0.43 21.95 -47.65
CA PRO A 102 0.10 22.59 -46.45
C PRO A 102 -0.97 23.23 -45.56
N LEU A 103 -2.13 23.58 -46.14
CA LEU A 103 -3.26 24.12 -45.39
C LEU A 103 -3.84 23.11 -44.39
N GLU A 104 -3.72 21.79 -44.65
CA GLU A 104 -4.13 20.76 -43.68
C GLU A 104 -3.24 20.77 -42.42
N LEU A 105 -1.94 21.11 -42.54
CA LEU A 105 -1.08 21.28 -41.38
C LEU A 105 -1.58 22.43 -40.51
N VAL A 106 -1.88 23.57 -41.14
CA VAL A 106 -2.40 24.76 -40.45
C VAL A 106 -3.72 24.42 -39.76
N ARG A 107 -4.64 23.72 -40.43
CA ARG A 107 -5.90 23.27 -39.85
C ARG A 107 -5.68 22.33 -38.66
N CYS A 108 -4.77 21.38 -38.79
CA CYS A 108 -4.41 20.42 -37.74
C CYS A 108 -3.87 21.15 -36.50
N ILE A 109 -2.87 22.03 -36.67
CA ILE A 109 -2.25 22.75 -35.56
C ILE A 109 -3.25 23.72 -34.91
N LYS A 110 -4.07 24.44 -35.69
CA LYS A 110 -5.15 25.29 -35.13
C LYS A 110 -6.10 24.48 -34.27
N HIS A 111 -6.53 23.31 -34.75
CA HIS A 111 -7.42 22.42 -33.98
C HIS A 111 -6.78 21.93 -32.68
N ILE A 112 -5.51 21.52 -32.74
CA ILE A 112 -4.75 21.07 -31.56
C ILE A 112 -4.64 22.20 -30.53
N LEU A 113 -4.14 23.38 -30.94
CA LEU A 113 -3.93 24.52 -30.04
C LEU A 113 -5.26 25.03 -29.45
N TYR A 114 -6.31 25.11 -30.26
CA TYR A 114 -7.64 25.49 -29.78
C TYR A 114 -8.16 24.52 -28.73
N THR A 115 -8.06 23.22 -29.00
CA THR A 115 -8.58 22.18 -28.10
C THR A 115 -7.76 22.09 -26.81
N GLU A 116 -6.44 22.21 -26.88
CA GLU A 116 -5.57 22.33 -25.70
C GLU A 116 -5.95 23.53 -24.83
N GLN A 117 -6.10 24.72 -25.45
CA GLN A 117 -6.50 25.92 -24.71
C GLN A 117 -7.89 25.79 -24.10
N ARG A 118 -8.83 25.15 -24.79
CA ARG A 118 -10.17 24.89 -24.25
C ARG A 118 -10.09 23.96 -23.04
N LEU A 119 -9.37 22.84 -23.14
CA LEU A 119 -9.19 21.87 -22.05
C LEU A 119 -8.49 22.50 -20.84
N VAL A 120 -7.46 23.31 -21.06
CA VAL A 120 -6.78 24.04 -19.99
C VAL A 120 -7.71 25.06 -19.32
N ARG A 121 -8.49 25.82 -20.10
CA ARG A 121 -9.48 26.76 -19.55
C ARG A 121 -10.59 26.06 -18.80
N GLU A 122 -11.09 24.94 -19.32
CA GLU A 122 -12.07 24.10 -18.65
C GLU A 122 -11.50 23.57 -17.34
N ALA A 123 -10.28 23.02 -17.31
CA ALA A 123 -9.63 22.55 -16.09
C ALA A 123 -9.31 23.68 -15.08
N THR A 124 -9.04 24.90 -15.55
CA THR A 124 -8.71 26.05 -14.69
C THR A 124 -9.97 26.73 -14.12
N ASN A 125 -11.05 26.81 -14.90
CA ASN A 125 -12.30 27.45 -14.50
C ASN A 125 -13.28 26.49 -13.81
N SER A 126 -13.07 25.17 -13.98
CA SER A 126 -13.88 24.18 -13.31
C SER A 126 -13.34 23.88 -11.91
N SER A 127 -13.96 24.51 -10.92
CA SER A 127 -14.17 23.85 -9.62
C SER A 127 -15.13 22.66 -9.82
N SER A 128 -14.69 21.66 -10.59
CA SER A 128 -15.48 20.48 -10.93
C SER A 128 -15.23 19.31 -9.98
N PRO A 129 -16.24 18.43 -9.77
CA PRO A 129 -16.21 17.37 -8.76
C PRO A 129 -15.09 16.33 -8.97
N VAL A 130 -14.55 16.23 -10.18
CA VAL A 130 -13.50 15.26 -10.54
C VAL A 130 -12.15 15.62 -9.89
N GLY A 131 -11.82 16.91 -9.79
CA GLY A 131 -10.66 17.37 -9.03
C GLY A 131 -10.80 17.08 -7.54
N SER A 132 -12.00 17.28 -6.99
CA SER A 132 -12.33 16.93 -5.60
C SER A 132 -12.30 15.42 -5.34
N LEU A 133 -12.71 14.58 -6.29
CA LEU A 133 -12.62 13.12 -6.17
C LEU A 133 -11.18 12.61 -6.19
N MET A 134 -10.33 13.18 -7.05
CA MET A 134 -8.91 12.81 -7.12
C MET A 134 -8.12 13.29 -5.91
N ASP A 135 -8.46 14.49 -5.40
CA ASP A 135 -7.93 15.02 -4.13
C ASP A 135 -8.45 14.23 -2.92
N SER A 136 -9.69 13.74 -2.95
CA SER A 136 -10.24 12.86 -1.92
C SER A 136 -9.59 11.47 -1.92
N MET A 137 -9.34 10.88 -3.09
CA MET A 137 -8.64 9.59 -3.22
C MET A 137 -7.18 9.69 -2.78
N SER A 138 -6.50 10.78 -3.13
CA SER A 138 -5.13 11.04 -2.69
C SER A 138 -5.09 11.25 -1.18
N GLN A 139 -6.04 12.00 -0.61
CA GLN A 139 -6.15 12.24 0.82
C GLN A 139 -6.43 10.94 1.60
N LYS A 140 -7.32 10.07 1.10
CA LYS A 140 -7.61 8.76 1.70
C LYS A 140 -6.38 7.85 1.67
N TYR A 141 -5.64 7.83 0.55
CA TYR A 141 -4.37 7.12 0.46
C TYR A 141 -3.35 7.61 1.51
N HIS A 142 -3.24 8.93 1.71
CA HIS A 142 -2.36 9.50 2.73
C HIS A 142 -2.80 9.14 4.14
N GLN A 143 -4.10 9.22 4.46
CA GLN A 143 -4.64 8.83 5.77
C GLN A 143 -4.38 7.35 6.09
N ILE A 144 -4.59 6.46 5.12
CA ILE A 144 -4.31 5.02 5.26
C ILE A 144 -2.83 4.80 5.58
N ASN A 145 -1.91 5.46 4.85
CA ASN A 145 -0.47 5.31 5.11
C ASN A 145 -0.03 5.95 6.43
N GLN A 146 -0.65 7.05 6.86
CA GLN A 146 -0.39 7.64 8.17
C GLN A 146 -0.78 6.69 9.30
N ALA A 147 -1.94 6.03 9.22
CA ALA A 147 -2.36 5.03 10.20
C ALA A 147 -1.43 3.80 10.21
N PHE A 148 -0.88 3.39 9.06
CA PHE A 148 0.17 2.37 9.02
C PHE A 148 1.46 2.80 9.73
N GLU A 149 1.86 4.06 9.57
CA GLU A 149 3.04 4.59 10.25
C GLU A 149 2.84 4.65 11.77
N GLU A 150 1.66 5.05 12.22
CA GLU A 150 1.28 5.00 13.63
C GLU A 150 1.32 3.56 14.17
N LEU A 151 0.73 2.60 13.46
CA LEU A 151 0.78 1.19 13.81
C LEU A 151 2.21 0.65 13.86
N ARG A 152 3.09 1.10 12.96
CA ARG A 152 4.51 0.73 12.94
C ARG A 152 5.21 1.20 14.22
N VAL A 153 4.99 2.45 14.61
CA VAL A 153 5.58 3.03 15.83
C VAL A 153 5.08 2.31 17.07
N LEU A 154 3.76 2.08 17.19
CA LEU A 154 3.17 1.36 18.32
C LEU A 154 3.70 -0.07 18.44
N THR A 155 3.81 -0.79 17.31
CA THR A 155 4.34 -2.16 17.27
C THR A 155 5.82 -2.23 17.64
N GLN A 156 6.60 -1.20 17.29
CA GLN A 156 8.00 -1.10 17.68
C GLN A 156 8.16 -0.79 19.17
N ASP A 157 7.29 0.04 19.73
CA ASP A 157 7.27 0.37 21.16
C ASP A 157 6.94 -0.86 22.02
N THR A 158 5.93 -1.64 21.64
CA THR A 158 5.60 -2.91 22.33
C THR A 158 6.72 -3.93 22.23
N GLU A 159 7.42 -4.03 21.10
CA GLU A 159 8.60 -4.90 20.98
C GLU A 159 9.73 -4.47 21.92
N ASN A 160 9.99 -3.16 22.04
CA ASN A 160 11.01 -2.65 22.94
C ASN A 160 10.68 -2.96 24.41
N ASP A 161 9.42 -2.77 24.79
CA ASP A 161 8.95 -3.08 26.14
C ASP A 161 8.99 -4.58 26.43
N LEU A 162 8.65 -5.41 25.45
CA LEU A 162 8.74 -6.87 25.57
C LEU A 162 10.19 -7.32 25.79
N ARG A 163 11.17 -6.75 25.07
CA ARG A 163 12.60 -7.06 25.30
C ARG A 163 13.07 -6.63 26.69
N LYS A 164 12.67 -5.44 27.14
CA LYS A 164 12.99 -4.97 28.51
C LYS A 164 12.37 -5.87 29.56
N LEU A 165 11.11 -6.26 29.38
CA LEU A 165 10.41 -7.18 30.28
C LEU A 165 11.12 -8.54 30.35
N GLN A 166 11.52 -9.09 29.20
CA GLN A 166 12.29 -10.33 29.12
C GLN A 166 13.59 -10.21 29.92
N HIS A 167 14.38 -9.16 29.70
CA HIS A 167 15.65 -8.96 30.41
C HIS A 167 15.46 -8.84 31.93
N ASN A 168 14.47 -8.07 32.37
CA ASN A 168 14.18 -7.90 33.80
C ASN A 168 13.71 -9.21 34.43
N GLN A 169 12.92 -10.00 33.70
CA GLN A 169 12.47 -11.31 34.16
C GLN A 169 13.63 -12.31 34.27
N GLU A 170 14.55 -12.34 33.31
CA GLU A 170 15.76 -13.17 33.38
C GLU A 170 16.62 -12.81 34.60
N TYR A 171 16.82 -11.50 34.85
CA TYR A 171 17.55 -11.04 36.03
C TYR A 171 16.85 -11.41 37.34
N PHE A 172 15.52 -11.28 37.39
CA PHE A 172 14.71 -11.71 38.52
C PHE A 172 14.89 -13.21 38.82
N ILE A 173 14.87 -14.06 37.80
CA ILE A 173 15.04 -15.51 37.95
C ILE A 173 16.42 -15.83 38.56
N ILE A 174 17.47 -15.13 38.14
CA ILE A 174 18.83 -15.29 38.69
C ILE A 174 18.86 -14.92 40.18
N GLN A 175 18.27 -13.77 40.55
CA GLN A 175 18.21 -13.36 41.96
C GLN A 175 17.36 -14.30 42.80
N TYR A 176 16.30 -14.86 42.24
CA TYR A 176 15.46 -15.86 42.91
C TYR A 176 16.24 -17.15 43.18
N GLN A 177 17.05 -17.61 42.22
CA GLN A 177 17.94 -18.75 42.40
C GLN A 177 19.01 -18.49 43.47
N GLU A 178 19.58 -17.28 43.52
CA GLU A 178 20.50 -16.89 44.59
C GLU A 178 19.81 -16.91 45.97
N SER A 179 18.55 -16.49 46.07
CA SER A 179 17.77 -16.60 47.31
C SER A 179 17.62 -18.06 47.77
N LEU A 180 17.30 -18.97 46.85
CA LEU A 180 17.21 -20.41 47.14
C LEU A 180 18.57 -20.98 47.58
N ARG A 181 19.67 -20.52 46.97
CA ARG A 181 21.02 -20.92 47.36
C ARG A 181 21.36 -20.44 48.78
N ILE A 182 21.03 -19.19 49.13
CA ILE A 182 21.23 -18.67 50.49
C ILE A 182 20.39 -19.46 51.50
N GLN A 183 19.16 -19.82 51.15
CA GLN A 183 18.30 -20.66 51.99
C GLN A 183 18.89 -22.06 52.22
N ALA A 184 19.44 -22.68 51.18
CA ALA A 184 20.15 -23.96 51.31
C ALA A 184 21.38 -23.82 52.21
N GLN A 185 22.18 -22.75 52.06
CA GLN A 185 23.32 -22.47 52.94
C GLN A 185 22.89 -22.34 54.41
N LEU A 186 21.81 -21.60 54.69
CA LEU A 186 21.26 -21.48 56.04
C LEU A 186 20.83 -22.83 56.62
N SER A 187 20.19 -23.70 55.82
CA SER A 187 19.84 -25.05 56.26
C SER A 187 21.06 -25.92 56.58
N SER A 188 22.15 -25.76 55.83
CA SER A 188 23.41 -26.48 56.07
C SER A 188 24.19 -25.98 57.30
N LEU A 189 23.93 -24.76 57.79
CA LEU A 189 24.57 -24.27 59.02
C LEU A 189 24.20 -25.12 60.25
N ALA A 190 23.07 -25.83 60.21
CA ALA A 190 22.65 -26.71 61.29
C ALA A 190 23.62 -27.88 61.54
N THR A 191 24.47 -28.23 60.56
CA THR A 191 25.46 -29.31 60.69
C THR A 191 26.83 -28.83 61.19
N LEU A 192 27.02 -27.52 61.41
CA LEU A 192 28.29 -26.93 61.83
C LEU A 192 28.36 -26.73 63.36
N PRO A 193 29.57 -26.62 63.94
CA PRO A 193 29.74 -26.27 65.35
C PRO A 193 29.10 -24.90 65.72
N PRO A 194 28.62 -24.73 66.97
CA PRO A 194 27.91 -23.51 67.39
C PRO A 194 28.70 -22.20 67.18
N ALA A 195 30.02 -22.23 67.37
CA ALA A 195 30.89 -21.06 67.21
C ALA A 195 30.95 -20.56 65.76
N ASP A 196 31.09 -21.48 64.79
CA ASP A 196 31.13 -21.14 63.36
C ASP A 196 29.75 -20.68 62.86
N ARG A 197 28.69 -21.26 63.41
CA ARG A 197 27.30 -20.87 63.12
C ARG A 197 27.02 -19.44 63.55
N GLN A 198 27.35 -19.07 64.79
CA GLN A 198 27.13 -17.72 65.32
C GLN A 198 27.85 -16.64 64.49
N LEU A 199 28.99 -16.96 63.88
CA LEU A 199 29.73 -16.03 63.03
C LEU A 199 29.08 -15.82 61.64
N ARG A 200 28.56 -16.90 61.02
CA ARG A 200 28.08 -16.87 59.62
C ARG A 200 26.58 -16.60 59.47
N GLU A 201 25.78 -17.02 60.45
CA GLU A 201 24.30 -16.93 60.40
C GLU A 201 23.78 -15.49 60.27
N PRO A 202 24.29 -14.47 61.00
CA PRO A 202 23.79 -13.09 60.88
C PRO A 202 24.01 -12.48 59.49
N SER A 203 25.16 -12.75 58.88
CA SER A 203 25.50 -12.26 57.53
C SER A 203 24.59 -12.87 56.46
N LEU A 204 24.35 -14.18 56.53
CA LEU A 204 23.46 -14.87 55.60
C LEU A 204 21.99 -14.45 55.76
N LEU A 205 21.53 -14.23 57.00
CA LEU A 205 20.18 -13.70 57.25
C LEU A 205 20.00 -12.28 56.71
N SER A 206 20.98 -11.41 56.90
CA SER A 206 20.97 -10.04 56.34
C SER A 206 20.96 -10.05 54.81
N LYS A 207 21.80 -10.91 54.19
CA LYS A 207 21.81 -11.09 52.74
C LYS A 207 20.47 -11.62 52.22
N ARG A 208 19.87 -12.60 52.90
CA ARG A 208 18.55 -13.14 52.56
C ARG A 208 17.47 -12.06 52.60
N ALA A 209 17.40 -11.30 53.70
CA ALA A 209 16.41 -10.23 53.85
C ALA A 209 16.53 -9.16 52.75
N THR A 210 17.77 -8.82 52.35
CA THR A 210 18.02 -7.86 51.26
C THR A 210 17.52 -8.40 49.92
N VAL A 211 17.82 -9.66 49.60
CA VAL A 211 17.38 -10.31 48.35
C VAL A 211 15.87 -10.51 48.33
N GLU A 212 15.25 -10.95 49.43
CA GLU A 212 13.80 -11.13 49.56
C GLU A 212 13.04 -9.81 49.39
N ALA A 213 13.53 -8.72 49.99
CA ALA A 213 12.96 -7.39 49.81
C ALA A 213 13.05 -6.92 48.35
N TRP A 214 14.20 -7.17 47.69
CA TRP A 214 14.38 -6.86 46.29
C TRP A 214 13.44 -7.69 45.40
N LEU A 215 13.35 -9.02 45.62
CA LEU A 215 12.46 -9.91 44.88
C LEU A 215 10.99 -9.48 45.01
N THR A 216 10.55 -9.14 46.22
CA THR A 216 9.16 -8.69 46.43
C THR A 216 8.87 -7.41 45.67
N ARG A 217 9.81 -6.44 45.68
CA ARG A 217 9.67 -5.20 44.91
C ARG A 217 9.67 -5.48 43.41
N GLU A 218 10.60 -6.29 42.94
CA GLU A 218 10.77 -6.53 41.51
C GLU A 218 9.64 -7.38 40.91
N ALA A 219 9.07 -8.32 41.67
CA ALA A 219 7.87 -9.05 41.26
C ALA A 219 6.70 -8.08 40.97
N ASN A 220 6.50 -7.07 41.82
CA ASN A 220 5.49 -6.04 41.60
C ASN A 220 5.82 -5.17 40.36
N THR A 221 7.09 -4.84 40.15
CA THR A 221 7.55 -4.10 38.95
C THR A 221 7.27 -4.90 37.67
N LEU A 222 7.63 -6.18 37.63
CA LEU A 222 7.37 -7.07 36.51
C LEU A 222 5.88 -7.19 36.21
N GLN A 223 5.04 -7.29 37.25
CA GLN A 223 3.60 -7.34 37.07
C GLN A 223 3.06 -6.05 36.44
N LYS A 224 3.55 -4.88 36.88
CA LYS A 224 3.19 -3.58 36.26
C LYS A 224 3.62 -3.50 34.80
N TYR A 225 4.83 -3.97 34.46
CA TYR A 225 5.30 -4.00 33.07
C TYR A 225 4.49 -4.97 32.21
N ARG A 226 4.11 -6.14 32.72
CA ARG A 226 3.21 -7.08 32.03
C ARG A 226 1.86 -6.44 31.71
N LEU A 227 1.26 -5.76 32.68
CA LEU A 227 -0.03 -5.08 32.49
C LEU A 227 0.09 -3.92 31.49
N GLY A 228 1.10 -3.06 31.64
CA GLY A 228 1.33 -1.96 30.70
C GLY A 228 1.57 -2.44 29.27
N LEU A 229 2.30 -3.55 29.08
CA LEU A 229 2.51 -4.16 27.77
C LEU A 229 1.19 -4.69 27.18
N ALA A 230 0.36 -5.36 27.99
CA ALA A 230 -0.94 -5.86 27.55
C ALA A 230 -1.89 -4.72 27.14
N GLU A 231 -1.95 -3.63 27.91
CA GLU A 231 -2.74 -2.44 27.57
C GLU A 231 -2.26 -1.77 26.27
N LYS A 232 -0.94 -1.69 26.06
CA LYS A 232 -0.37 -1.19 24.80
C LYS A 232 -0.76 -2.09 23.63
N HIS A 233 -0.67 -3.41 23.78
CA HIS A 233 -1.17 -4.33 22.75
C HIS A 233 -2.67 -4.16 22.48
N GLN A 234 -3.50 -3.97 23.50
CA GLN A 234 -4.93 -3.75 23.32
C GLN A 234 -5.21 -2.50 22.46
N LYS A 235 -4.50 -1.40 22.73
CA LYS A 235 -4.56 -0.16 21.92
C LYS A 235 -4.10 -0.39 20.48
N THR A 236 -2.97 -1.09 20.29
CA THR A 236 -2.46 -1.41 18.96
C THR A 236 -3.44 -2.28 18.17
N LEU A 237 -4.02 -3.31 18.79
CA LEU A 237 -5.02 -4.17 18.15
C LEU A 237 -6.30 -3.44 17.80
N ALA A 238 -6.75 -2.49 18.63
CA ALA A 238 -7.92 -1.67 18.35
C ALA A 238 -7.70 -0.79 17.10
N LEU A 239 -6.55 -0.10 17.01
CA LEU A 239 -6.20 0.68 15.83
C LEU A 239 -6.03 -0.22 14.59
N LEU A 240 -5.44 -1.39 14.77
CA LEU A 240 -5.23 -2.35 13.70
C LEU A 240 -6.56 -2.88 13.14
N ARG A 241 -7.54 -3.15 14.01
CA ARG A 241 -8.90 -3.54 13.60
C ARG A 241 -9.61 -2.42 12.85
N LYS A 242 -9.46 -1.18 13.31
CA LYS A 242 -9.99 0.00 12.60
C LYS A 242 -9.38 0.11 11.19
N GLN A 243 -8.06 -0.03 11.09
CA GLN A 243 -7.36 0.04 9.82
C GLN A 243 -7.75 -1.11 8.87
N GLN A 244 -7.91 -2.31 9.42
CA GLN A 244 -8.43 -3.47 8.70
C GLN A 244 -9.83 -3.20 8.14
N THR A 245 -10.72 -2.60 8.93
CA THR A 245 -12.09 -2.26 8.52
C THR A 245 -12.05 -1.31 7.31
N VAL A 246 -11.26 -0.24 7.37
CA VAL A 246 -11.13 0.72 6.25
C VAL A 246 -10.65 0.02 4.97
N ILE A 247 -9.65 -0.85 5.07
CA ILE A 247 -9.08 -1.51 3.89
C ILE A 247 -10.02 -2.59 3.32
N LEU A 248 -10.64 -3.40 4.19
CA LEU A 248 -11.44 -4.55 3.76
C LEU A 248 -12.90 -4.19 3.46
N ASP A 249 -13.50 -3.33 4.27
CA ASP A 249 -14.94 -3.04 4.21
C ASP A 249 -15.24 -1.79 3.37
N ASP A 250 -14.27 -0.86 3.22
CA ASP A 250 -14.41 0.26 2.30
C ASP A 250 -13.67 0.01 0.99
N GLU A 251 -12.33 -0.03 1.02
CA GLU A 251 -11.52 -0.01 -0.21
C GLU A 251 -11.70 -1.28 -1.06
N LEU A 252 -11.65 -2.44 -0.43
CA LEU A 252 -11.80 -3.71 -1.13
C LEU A 252 -13.25 -3.91 -1.61
N ILE A 253 -14.26 -3.52 -0.83
CA ILE A 253 -15.66 -3.57 -1.27
C ILE A 253 -15.91 -2.60 -2.43
N GLN A 254 -15.35 -1.39 -2.39
CA GLN A 254 -15.45 -0.42 -3.47
C GLN A 254 -14.75 -0.93 -4.74
N TRP A 255 -13.61 -1.61 -4.62
CA TRP A 255 -12.98 -2.28 -5.76
C TRP A 255 -13.86 -3.42 -6.33
N LYS A 256 -14.42 -4.29 -5.48
CA LYS A 256 -15.37 -5.35 -5.91
C LYS A 256 -16.58 -4.76 -6.62
N ARG A 257 -17.10 -3.62 -6.14
CA ARG A 257 -18.21 -2.91 -6.80
C ARG A 257 -17.82 -2.36 -8.16
N ARG A 258 -16.61 -1.79 -8.29
CA ARG A 258 -16.09 -1.34 -9.60
C ARG A 258 -15.94 -2.52 -10.57
N GLN A 259 -15.41 -3.67 -10.13
CA GLN A 259 -15.32 -4.88 -10.95
C GLN A 259 -16.71 -5.35 -11.42
N GLN A 260 -17.72 -5.31 -10.56
CA GLN A 260 -19.09 -5.65 -10.94
C GLN A 260 -19.64 -4.72 -12.03
N LEU A 261 -19.40 -3.41 -11.91
CA LEU A 261 -19.84 -2.42 -12.89
C LEU A 261 -19.07 -2.53 -14.21
N ALA A 262 -17.77 -2.80 -14.17
CA ALA A 262 -16.94 -3.07 -15.35
C ALA A 262 -17.48 -4.27 -16.15
N GLY A 263 -17.95 -5.31 -15.45
CA GLY A 263 -18.62 -6.47 -16.06
C GLY A 263 -19.90 -6.11 -16.84
N ASN A 264 -20.52 -4.97 -16.53
CA ASN A 264 -21.70 -4.44 -17.24
C ASN A 264 -21.33 -3.41 -18.33
N GLY A 265 -20.05 -3.28 -18.67
CA GLY A 265 -19.55 -2.29 -19.63
C GLY A 265 -19.20 -0.92 -19.00
N GLY A 266 -19.12 -0.85 -17.67
CA GLY A 266 -18.63 0.33 -16.95
C GLY A 266 -17.11 0.54 -17.09
N PRO A 267 -16.56 1.60 -16.48
CA PRO A 267 -15.12 1.86 -16.49
C PRO A 267 -14.34 0.72 -15.82
N PRO A 268 -13.08 0.49 -16.23
CA PRO A 268 -12.25 -0.59 -15.67
C PRO A 268 -12.02 -0.40 -14.15
N GLU A 269 -11.95 -1.51 -13.43
CA GLU A 269 -11.86 -1.56 -11.96
C GLU A 269 -10.59 -0.97 -11.35
N GLY A 270 -9.54 -0.80 -12.18
CA GLY A 270 -8.21 -0.36 -11.75
C GLY A 270 -7.36 -1.49 -11.16
N GLY A 271 -6.06 -1.22 -10.98
CA GLY A 271 -5.09 -2.19 -10.48
C GLY A 271 -5.30 -2.57 -9.01
N LEU A 272 -5.04 -3.84 -8.68
CA LEU A 272 -5.08 -4.38 -7.32
C LEU A 272 -3.80 -4.09 -6.51
N ASP A 273 -2.75 -3.56 -7.13
CA ASP A 273 -1.41 -3.50 -6.52
C ASP A 273 -1.37 -2.63 -5.25
N ILE A 274 -2.11 -1.52 -5.24
CA ILE A 274 -2.21 -0.66 -4.04
C ILE A 274 -2.93 -1.40 -2.91
N LEU A 275 -4.08 -2.00 -3.19
CA LEU A 275 -4.85 -2.79 -2.23
C LEU A 275 -4.03 -3.97 -1.69
N GLN A 276 -3.30 -4.66 -2.57
CA GLN A 276 -2.39 -5.73 -2.17
C GLN A 276 -1.30 -5.20 -1.24
N SER A 277 -0.65 -4.08 -1.58
CA SER A 277 0.38 -3.50 -0.72
C SER A 277 -0.15 -3.17 0.69
N TRP A 278 -1.39 -2.70 0.81
CA TRP A 278 -2.04 -2.44 2.09
C TRP A 278 -2.38 -3.73 2.84
N CYS A 279 -2.92 -4.74 2.15
CA CYS A 279 -3.20 -6.04 2.74
C CYS A 279 -1.93 -6.73 3.24
N GLU A 280 -0.84 -6.64 2.49
CA GLU A 280 0.47 -7.19 2.88
C GLU A 280 1.07 -6.46 4.07
N LYS A 281 0.99 -5.11 4.10
CA LYS A 281 1.39 -4.32 5.28
C LYS A 281 0.57 -4.71 6.52
N LEU A 282 -0.76 -4.83 6.39
CA LEU A 282 -1.62 -5.33 7.47
C LEU A 282 -1.17 -6.70 7.95
N ALA A 283 -0.98 -7.66 7.03
CA ALA A 283 -0.59 -9.02 7.36
C ALA A 283 0.73 -9.06 8.15
N GLU A 284 1.71 -8.27 7.73
CA GLU A 284 3.00 -8.16 8.41
C GLU A 284 2.87 -7.58 9.82
N THR A 285 2.17 -6.45 9.99
CA THR A 285 1.96 -5.82 11.30
C THR A 285 1.16 -6.71 12.25
N ILE A 286 0.12 -7.39 11.75
CA ILE A 286 -0.66 -8.36 12.52
C ILE A 286 0.23 -9.50 12.99
N TRP A 287 1.05 -10.04 12.08
CA TRP A 287 1.90 -11.18 12.39
C TRP A 287 2.97 -10.82 13.44
N GLN A 288 3.58 -9.65 13.33
CA GLN A 288 4.54 -9.14 14.33
C GLN A 288 3.89 -9.03 15.71
N ASN A 289 2.70 -8.43 15.82
CA ASN A 289 1.97 -8.35 17.08
C ASN A 289 1.59 -9.73 17.62
N ARG A 290 1.25 -10.70 16.76
CA ARG A 290 0.96 -12.08 17.17
C ARG A 290 2.17 -12.77 17.76
N GLN A 291 3.35 -12.58 17.17
CA GLN A 291 4.59 -13.12 17.71
C GLN A 291 4.94 -12.47 19.06
N GLN A 292 4.74 -11.16 19.20
CA GLN A 292 4.97 -10.46 20.47
C GLN A 292 4.06 -10.98 21.59
N ILE A 293 2.75 -11.12 21.33
CA ILE A 293 1.79 -11.66 22.30
C ILE A 293 2.15 -13.10 22.70
N ARG A 294 2.52 -13.96 21.74
CA ARG A 294 2.99 -15.32 22.03
C ARG A 294 4.26 -15.35 22.89
N ARG A 295 5.20 -14.44 22.64
CA ARG A 295 6.41 -14.30 23.48
C ARG A 295 6.05 -13.83 24.89
N ALA A 296 5.12 -12.88 25.04
CA ALA A 296 4.63 -12.45 26.35
C ALA A 296 3.96 -13.60 27.12
N GLU A 297 3.17 -14.44 26.43
CA GLU A 297 2.59 -15.65 27.00
C GLU A 297 3.66 -16.65 27.46
N HIS A 298 4.70 -16.86 26.65
CA HIS A 298 5.82 -17.71 27.02
C HIS A 298 6.56 -17.18 28.26
N LEU A 299 6.83 -15.88 28.33
CA LEU A 299 7.43 -15.25 29.52
C LEU A 299 6.55 -15.43 30.76
N ARG A 300 5.22 -15.32 30.62
CA ARG A 300 4.28 -15.58 31.72
C ARG A 300 4.35 -17.04 32.19
N GLN A 301 4.46 -18.01 31.28
CA GLN A 301 4.56 -19.43 31.64
C GLN A 301 5.88 -19.76 32.36
N GLN A 302 6.99 -19.12 31.96
CA GLN A 302 8.30 -19.30 32.61
C GLN A 302 8.32 -18.78 34.07
N LEU A 303 7.63 -17.68 34.35
CA LEU A 303 7.52 -17.11 35.68
C LEU A 303 6.05 -16.77 36.00
N PRO A 304 5.28 -17.75 36.50
CA PRO A 304 3.87 -17.57 36.81
C PRO A 304 3.72 -16.74 38.09
N ILE A 305 3.39 -15.46 37.91
CA ILE A 305 3.02 -14.55 38.99
C ILE A 305 1.49 -14.40 38.92
N PRO A 306 0.73 -14.75 39.98
CA PRO A 306 -0.72 -14.62 39.98
C PRO A 306 -1.17 -13.18 39.66
N GLY A 307 -2.21 -13.05 38.83
CA GLY A 307 -2.82 -11.75 38.50
C GLY A 307 -3.60 -11.76 37.20
N PRO A 308 -4.19 -10.62 36.79
CA PRO A 308 -5.16 -10.55 35.68
C PRO A 308 -4.54 -10.70 34.29
N ILE A 309 -3.21 -10.82 34.20
CA ILE A 309 -2.49 -10.90 32.92
C ILE A 309 -2.88 -12.14 32.09
N GLU A 310 -3.29 -13.23 32.73
CA GLU A 310 -3.71 -14.45 32.04
C GLU A 310 -5.00 -14.24 31.22
N GLU A 311 -6.00 -13.59 31.81
CA GLU A 311 -7.24 -13.24 31.14
C GLU A 311 -6.99 -12.25 30.00
N LEU A 312 -6.17 -11.22 30.24
CA LEU A 312 -5.81 -10.22 29.23
C LEU A 312 -5.07 -10.84 28.04
N LEU A 313 -4.09 -11.71 28.27
CA LEU A 313 -3.38 -12.39 27.19
C LEU A 313 -4.30 -13.32 26.39
N THR A 314 -5.27 -13.95 27.05
CA THR A 314 -6.29 -14.80 26.41
C THR A 314 -7.18 -13.96 25.49
N GLU A 315 -7.65 -12.79 25.96
CA GLU A 315 -8.44 -11.85 25.18
C GLU A 315 -7.65 -11.30 23.98
N LEU A 316 -6.38 -10.91 24.18
CA LEU A 316 -5.50 -10.44 23.11
C LEU A 316 -5.27 -11.53 22.05
N ASN A 317 -5.05 -12.77 22.47
CA ASN A 317 -4.89 -13.92 21.58
C ASN A 317 -6.17 -14.22 20.78
N SER A 318 -7.35 -14.08 21.40
CA SER A 318 -8.64 -14.22 20.70
C SER A 318 -8.79 -13.11 19.66
N THR A 319 -8.61 -11.87 20.08
CA THR A 319 -8.78 -10.68 19.23
C THR A 319 -7.87 -10.72 18.01
N ILE A 320 -6.59 -11.07 18.19
CA ILE A 320 -5.66 -11.13 17.06
C ILE A 320 -5.92 -12.33 16.14
N THR A 321 -6.40 -13.44 16.68
CA THR A 321 -6.86 -14.58 15.87
C THR A 321 -8.03 -14.17 14.99
N ASP A 322 -9.02 -13.47 15.54
CA ASP A 322 -10.18 -12.98 14.78
C ASP A 322 -9.77 -12.03 13.66
N ILE A 323 -8.86 -11.08 13.95
CA ILE A 323 -8.31 -10.16 12.95
C ILE A 323 -7.63 -10.94 11.81
N ILE A 324 -6.82 -11.96 12.12
CA ILE A 324 -6.17 -12.80 11.10
C ILE A 324 -7.21 -13.54 10.26
N SER A 325 -8.19 -14.18 10.90
CA SER A 325 -9.25 -14.91 10.21
C SER A 325 -10.01 -14.01 9.24
N THR A 326 -10.39 -12.80 9.69
CA THR A 326 -11.06 -11.81 8.83
C THR A 326 -10.17 -11.38 7.67
N LEU A 327 -8.88 -11.12 7.90
CA LEU A 327 -7.96 -10.73 6.82
C LEU A 327 -7.85 -11.83 5.76
N VAL A 328 -7.54 -13.06 6.17
CA VAL A 328 -7.30 -14.18 5.25
C VAL A 328 -8.57 -14.50 4.45
N THR A 329 -9.72 -14.56 5.11
CA THR A 329 -10.99 -14.90 4.44
C THR A 329 -11.45 -13.81 3.48
N SER A 330 -11.28 -12.53 3.84
CA SER A 330 -11.78 -11.40 3.02
C SER A 330 -10.88 -11.10 1.81
N THR A 331 -9.58 -11.40 1.92
CA THR A 331 -8.58 -11.11 0.88
C THR A 331 -8.38 -12.22 -0.15
N PHE A 332 -9.08 -13.35 0.00
CA PHE A 332 -9.22 -14.34 -1.07
C PHE A 332 -10.35 -13.90 -2.01
N ILE A 333 -9.98 -13.39 -3.18
CA ILE A 333 -10.91 -12.73 -4.11
C ILE A 333 -10.85 -13.32 -5.51
N ILE A 334 -11.89 -13.06 -6.30
CA ILE A 334 -11.90 -13.32 -7.74
C ILE A 334 -11.33 -12.08 -8.44
N GLU A 335 -10.14 -12.21 -9.00
CA GLU A 335 -9.47 -11.15 -9.77
C GLU A 335 -10.06 -11.02 -11.17
N LYS A 336 -10.29 -12.14 -11.85
CA LYS A 336 -10.99 -12.18 -13.15
C LYS A 336 -12.22 -13.06 -13.03
N GLN A 337 -13.39 -12.44 -13.16
CA GLN A 337 -14.67 -13.14 -13.12
C GLN A 337 -14.82 -14.09 -14.32
N PRO A 338 -15.49 -15.24 -14.15
CA PRO A 338 -15.94 -16.02 -15.30
C PRO A 338 -16.98 -15.22 -16.10
N PRO A 339 -17.21 -15.57 -17.38
CA PRO A 339 -18.28 -14.97 -18.17
C PRO A 339 -19.62 -15.12 -17.45
N GLN A 340 -20.40 -14.03 -17.38
CA GLN A 340 -21.70 -14.01 -16.68
C GLN A 340 -22.73 -14.90 -17.39
N VAL A 341 -22.61 -15.05 -18.72
CA VAL A 341 -23.42 -15.96 -19.53
C VAL A 341 -22.53 -17.08 -20.02
N LEU A 342 -22.84 -18.30 -19.59
CA LEU A 342 -22.09 -19.51 -19.93
C LEU A 342 -22.89 -20.39 -20.88
N LYS A 343 -22.23 -20.84 -21.95
CA LYS A 343 -22.76 -21.90 -22.82
C LYS A 343 -22.30 -23.25 -22.30
N THR A 344 -23.22 -24.22 -22.23
CA THR A 344 -22.91 -25.60 -21.84
C THR A 344 -21.79 -26.19 -22.70
N GLN A 345 -20.93 -27.01 -22.10
CA GLN A 345 -19.80 -27.68 -22.76
C GLN A 345 -18.79 -26.72 -23.42
N THR A 346 -18.76 -25.45 -23.00
CA THR A 346 -17.79 -24.46 -23.50
C THR A 346 -16.74 -24.18 -22.42
N LYS A 347 -15.47 -24.09 -22.84
CA LYS A 347 -14.37 -23.74 -21.93
C LYS A 347 -14.49 -22.27 -21.52
N PHE A 348 -14.27 -22.00 -20.24
CA PHE A 348 -14.14 -20.65 -19.69
C PHE A 348 -13.03 -20.64 -18.64
N ALA A 349 -12.60 -19.45 -18.24
CA ALA A 349 -11.59 -19.26 -17.22
C ALA A 349 -12.07 -18.25 -16.17
N ALA A 350 -11.54 -18.38 -14.96
CA ALA A 350 -11.63 -17.39 -13.90
C ALA A 350 -10.28 -17.37 -13.17
N THR A 351 -9.95 -16.25 -12.54
CA THR A 351 -8.71 -16.10 -11.77
C THR A 351 -9.05 -15.69 -10.36
N VAL A 352 -8.51 -16.43 -9.39
CA VAL A 352 -8.58 -16.07 -7.97
C VAL A 352 -7.22 -15.60 -7.49
N ARG A 353 -7.20 -14.70 -6.53
CA ARG A 353 -5.98 -14.13 -5.93
C ARG A 353 -6.16 -14.04 -4.41
N LEU A 354 -5.13 -14.43 -3.68
CA LEU A 354 -5.01 -14.16 -2.25
C LEU A 354 -4.08 -12.96 -2.06
N LEU A 355 -4.62 -11.81 -1.68
CA LEU A 355 -3.83 -10.57 -1.59
C LEU A 355 -2.74 -10.62 -0.52
N VAL A 356 -2.83 -11.53 0.45
CA VAL A 356 -1.83 -11.73 1.52
C VAL A 356 -0.91 -12.93 1.27
N GLY A 357 -1.02 -13.59 0.11
CA GLY A 357 -0.33 -14.86 -0.17
C GLY A 357 1.20 -14.75 -0.14
N GLY A 358 1.76 -13.60 -0.54
CA GLY A 358 3.19 -13.33 -0.49
C GLY A 358 3.74 -13.32 0.93
N LYS A 359 3.04 -12.68 1.87
CA LYS A 359 3.47 -12.53 3.28
C LYS A 359 3.21 -13.77 4.13
N LEU A 360 2.19 -14.55 3.78
CA LEU A 360 1.86 -15.80 4.48
C LEU A 360 2.70 -17.00 4.00
N ASN A 361 3.70 -16.79 3.13
CA ASN A 361 4.52 -17.85 2.53
C ASN A 361 3.71 -18.99 1.91
N VAL A 362 2.49 -18.70 1.44
CA VAL A 362 1.57 -19.71 0.87
C VAL A 362 2.16 -20.33 -0.40
N HIS A 363 3.07 -19.62 -1.07
CA HIS A 363 3.83 -20.13 -2.21
C HIS A 363 4.72 -21.35 -1.86
N MET A 364 5.14 -21.51 -0.61
CA MET A 364 5.93 -22.66 -0.16
C MET A 364 5.11 -23.95 -0.06
N ASN A 365 3.78 -23.84 0.12
CA ASN A 365 2.87 -24.97 0.06
C ASN A 365 1.54 -24.51 -0.55
N PRO A 366 1.46 -24.41 -1.90
CA PRO A 366 0.33 -23.80 -2.57
C PRO A 366 -0.95 -24.61 -2.30
N PRO A 367 -2.02 -23.98 -1.78
CA PRO A 367 -3.26 -24.66 -1.47
C PRO A 367 -3.99 -25.04 -2.76
N GLN A 368 -4.72 -26.14 -2.71
CA GLN A 368 -5.57 -26.55 -3.82
C GLN A 368 -6.87 -25.73 -3.81
N VAL A 369 -7.14 -25.03 -4.91
CA VAL A 369 -8.40 -24.32 -5.12
C VAL A 369 -9.35 -25.21 -5.91
N LYS A 370 -10.55 -25.46 -5.35
CA LYS A 370 -11.62 -26.22 -6.01
C LYS A 370 -12.74 -25.30 -6.46
N ALA A 371 -13.04 -25.30 -7.76
CA ALA A 371 -14.22 -24.62 -8.30
C ALA A 371 -15.45 -25.55 -8.26
N THR A 372 -16.58 -25.03 -7.79
CA THR A 372 -17.86 -25.74 -7.79
C THR A 372 -18.97 -24.77 -8.22
N ILE A 373 -19.77 -25.14 -9.21
CA ILE A 373 -20.94 -24.37 -9.62
C ILE A 373 -22.10 -24.76 -8.70
N ILE A 374 -22.74 -23.76 -8.10
CA ILE A 374 -23.86 -23.95 -7.17
C ILE A 374 -25.05 -23.10 -7.61
N SER A 375 -26.25 -23.52 -7.22
CA SER A 375 -27.49 -22.75 -7.41
C SER A 375 -27.57 -21.56 -6.44
N GLU A 376 -28.41 -20.57 -6.76
CA GLU A 376 -28.66 -19.43 -5.88
C GLU A 376 -29.19 -19.86 -4.49
N GLN A 377 -30.03 -20.90 -4.45
CA GLN A 377 -30.55 -21.45 -3.18
C GLN A 377 -29.43 -22.04 -2.31
N GLN A 378 -28.51 -22.79 -2.92
CA GLN A 378 -27.33 -23.32 -2.24
C GLN A 378 -26.42 -22.18 -1.74
N ALA A 379 -26.21 -21.14 -2.54
CA ALA A 379 -25.43 -19.97 -2.13
C ALA A 379 -26.05 -19.25 -0.93
N LYS A 380 -27.37 -19.02 -0.94
CA LYS A 380 -28.12 -18.45 0.19
C LYS A 380 -28.03 -19.32 1.45
N ALA A 381 -28.03 -20.65 1.31
CA ALA A 381 -27.86 -21.57 2.44
C ALA A 381 -26.44 -21.52 3.03
N LEU A 382 -25.41 -21.43 2.18
CA LEU A 382 -24.01 -21.30 2.62
C LEU A 382 -23.77 -20.02 3.43
N LEU A 383 -24.36 -18.89 3.02
CA LEU A 383 -24.25 -17.62 3.75
C LEU A 383 -24.94 -17.65 5.12
N LYS A 384 -25.99 -18.47 5.30
CA LYS A 384 -26.70 -18.61 6.58
C LYS A 384 -26.02 -19.56 7.56
N ASN A 385 -25.20 -20.49 7.07
CA ASN A 385 -24.52 -21.51 7.86
C ASN A 385 -23.11 -21.07 8.32
N GLU A 386 -22.98 -19.89 8.93
CA GLU A 386 -21.72 -19.46 9.54
C GLU A 386 -21.26 -20.37 10.71
N ASN A 387 -22.11 -21.28 11.20
CA ASN A 387 -21.81 -22.20 12.30
C ASN A 387 -20.97 -23.45 11.93
N THR A 388 -20.54 -23.63 10.68
CA THR A 388 -19.64 -24.73 10.28
C THR A 388 -18.20 -24.27 10.04
N ARG A 389 -17.62 -23.49 10.96
CA ARG A 389 -16.16 -23.24 11.06
C ARG A 389 -15.39 -24.35 11.78
N LYS A 390 -15.86 -25.59 11.70
CA LYS A 390 -15.09 -26.80 12.10
C LYS A 390 -14.95 -27.71 10.88
N LEU A 391 -13.96 -27.41 10.05
CA LEU A 391 -13.27 -28.38 9.21
C LEU A 391 -11.78 -28.05 9.25
#